data_AF-A0A7J9AUP9-F1
#
_entry.id   AF-A0A7J9AUP9-F1
#
_cell.length_a   1.000
_cell.length_b   1.000
_cell.length_c   1.000
_cell.angle_alpha   90.00
_cell.angle_beta   90.00
_cell.angle_gamma   90.00
#
_symmetry.space_group_name_H-M   'P 1'
#
loop_
_entity.id
_entity.type
_entity.pdbx_description
1 polymer ?
#
loop_
_entity_poly.entity_id
_entity_poly.type
_entity_poly.pdbx_seq_one_letter_code
_entity_poly.pdbx_strand_id
1 'polypeptide(L)'
;MMESDTDERRKKIRKFKESAWKCVYYLSAEILALSVTYDEPWFRNTRNFWVGPGDQVWPDQKIKLKLRGLYMYVAGFYAYSIFALVFWETRRSDFGVSMGHHVATVILIVLSYIFRFARVGSVVLAIHDASDVFLEIGKMSKYSGAETLASFAFVIFVLSWILLRLIYYPFWVLWSTSYEVLLTLDKEKHPVDGPICYYLFNTLLFCLLVLHIYWWVLMYRMLVKQIQARGKLSEDVRSGK
;
A
#
# COMPACT_ATOMS: atom_id res chain seq x y z
N MET A 1 3.11 38.09 15.71
CA MET A 1 3.18 36.95 16.66
C MET A 1 1.84 36.23 16.80
N MET A 2 0.71 36.94 16.92
CA MET A 2 -0.62 36.32 16.97
C MET A 2 -1.06 35.72 15.61
N GLU A 3 -0.81 36.41 14.49
CA GLU A 3 -1.12 35.90 13.14
C GLU A 3 -0.31 34.64 12.80
N SER A 4 0.99 34.61 13.13
CA SER A 4 1.86 33.44 12.90
C SER A 4 1.40 32.20 13.68
N ASP A 5 0.93 32.36 14.92
CA ASP A 5 0.39 31.25 15.72
C ASP A 5 -0.95 30.75 15.17
N THR A 6 -1.78 31.67 14.66
CA THR A 6 -3.06 31.34 14.03
C THR A 6 -2.87 30.54 12.75
N ASP A 7 -1.86 30.89 11.94
CA ASP A 7 -1.53 30.18 10.69
C ASP A 7 -0.95 28.79 10.95
N GLU A 8 -0.05 28.64 11.93
CA GLU A 8 0.49 27.33 12.32
C GLU A 8 -0.60 26.39 12.85
N ARG A 9 -1.52 26.92 13.65
CA ARG A 9 -2.70 26.17 14.09
C ARG A 9 -3.57 25.73 12.90
N ARG A 10 -3.82 26.63 11.94
CA ARG A 10 -4.64 26.33 10.75
C ARG A 10 -3.99 25.24 9.88
N LYS A 11 -2.66 25.29 9.71
CA LYS A 11 -1.88 24.25 9.01
C LYS A 11 -1.97 22.89 9.72
N LYS A 12 -1.83 22.85 11.05
CA LYS A 12 -1.97 21.61 11.84
C LYS A 12 -3.35 20.99 11.68
N ILE A 13 -4.41 21.80 11.75
CA ILE A 13 -5.79 21.34 11.55
C ILE A 13 -5.98 20.75 10.15
N ARG A 14 -5.43 21.40 9.11
CA ARG A 14 -5.51 20.87 7.74
C ARG A 14 -4.83 19.51 7.61
N LYS A 15 -3.59 19.38 8.10
CA LYS A 15 -2.84 18.11 8.09
C LYS A 15 -3.54 17.02 8.90
N PHE A 16 -4.17 17.38 10.01
CA PHE A 16 -4.99 16.46 10.80
C PHE A 16 -6.19 15.96 10.01
N LYS A 17 -6.95 16.85 9.36
CA LYS A 17 -8.10 16.47 8.52
C LYS A 17 -7.70 15.56 7.36
N GLU A 18 -6.61 15.88 6.68
CA GLU A 18 -6.03 15.04 5.62
C GLU A 18 -5.71 13.63 6.16
N SER A 19 -5.06 13.55 7.33
CA SER A 19 -4.69 12.26 7.93
C SER A 19 -5.90 11.48 8.44
N ALA A 20 -6.91 12.16 8.99
CA ALA A 20 -8.14 11.53 9.46
C ALA A 20 -8.94 10.91 8.32
N TRP A 21 -9.08 11.61 7.18
CA TRP A 21 -9.71 11.06 5.99
C TRP A 21 -9.00 9.80 5.50
N LYS A 22 -7.66 9.85 5.40
CA LYS A 22 -6.85 8.69 5.00
C LYS A 22 -6.97 7.54 5.99
N CYS A 23 -6.99 7.82 7.30
CA CYS A 23 -7.16 6.80 8.33
C CYS A 23 -8.50 6.06 8.18
N VAL A 24 -9.60 6.79 7.96
CA VAL A 24 -10.93 6.18 7.76
C VAL A 24 -10.93 5.31 6.51
N TYR A 25 -10.34 5.80 5.41
CA TYR A 25 -10.19 5.01 4.20
C TYR A 25 -9.37 3.74 4.46
N TYR A 26 -8.11 3.84 4.91
CA TYR A 26 -7.24 2.67 5.06
C TYR A 26 -7.82 1.65 6.03
N LEU A 27 -8.47 2.08 7.11
CA LEU A 27 -9.12 1.18 8.05
C LEU A 27 -10.29 0.43 7.40
N SER A 28 -11.15 1.14 6.66
CA SER A 28 -12.29 0.50 5.99
C SER A 28 -11.86 -0.36 4.80
N ALA A 29 -10.82 0.05 4.06
CA ALA A 29 -10.18 -0.72 3.01
C ALA A 29 -9.60 -2.03 3.55
N GLU A 30 -8.89 -1.97 4.68
CA GLU A 30 -8.27 -3.13 5.32
C GLU A 30 -9.33 -4.12 5.83
N ILE A 31 -10.37 -3.63 6.51
CA ILE A 31 -11.51 -4.48 6.94
C ILE A 31 -12.17 -5.14 5.72
N LEU A 32 -12.38 -4.38 4.64
CA LEU A 32 -12.96 -4.92 3.41
C LEU A 32 -12.04 -5.97 2.76
N ALA A 33 -10.74 -5.68 2.64
CA ALA A 33 -9.77 -6.60 2.06
C ALA A 33 -9.74 -7.92 2.84
N LEU A 34 -9.56 -7.85 4.17
CA LEU A 34 -9.56 -9.02 5.04
C LEU A 34 -10.89 -9.79 4.97
N SER A 35 -12.04 -9.13 5.05
CA SER A 35 -13.34 -9.83 4.96
C SER A 35 -13.55 -10.53 3.61
N VAL A 36 -12.98 -9.98 2.53
CA VAL A 36 -13.08 -10.58 1.19
C VAL A 36 -12.10 -11.72 1.02
N THR A 37 -10.89 -11.64 1.60
CA THR A 37 -9.80 -12.60 1.34
C THR A 37 -9.60 -13.65 2.42
N TYR A 38 -9.94 -13.40 3.69
CA TYR A 38 -9.54 -14.25 4.82
C TYR A 38 -9.98 -15.73 4.69
N ASP A 39 -11.22 -15.95 4.25
CA ASP A 39 -11.78 -17.29 4.05
C ASP A 39 -11.40 -17.93 2.70
N GLU A 40 -10.60 -17.24 1.88
CA GLU A 40 -10.23 -17.74 0.57
C GLU A 40 -8.94 -18.58 0.62
N PRO A 41 -8.83 -19.65 -0.18
CA PRO A 41 -7.72 -20.59 -0.10
C PRO A 41 -6.36 -19.97 -0.47
N TRP A 42 -6.37 -18.85 -1.20
CA TRP A 42 -5.18 -18.11 -1.57
C TRP A 42 -4.63 -17.19 -0.49
N PHE A 43 -5.38 -16.94 0.58
CA PHE A 43 -4.89 -16.17 1.72
C PHE A 43 -3.79 -16.93 2.49
N ARG A 44 -3.86 -18.26 2.51
CA ARG A 44 -2.91 -19.12 3.22
C ARG A 44 -1.85 -19.76 2.31
N ASN A 45 -2.15 -19.93 1.03
CA ASN A 45 -1.26 -20.61 0.09
C ASN A 45 -1.20 -19.85 -1.24
N THR A 46 -0.02 -19.34 -1.56
CA THR A 46 0.24 -18.50 -2.74
C THR A 46 0.04 -19.25 -4.06
N ARG A 47 0.19 -20.58 -4.10
CA ARG A 47 -0.13 -21.37 -5.30
C ARG A 47 -1.58 -21.20 -5.74
N ASN A 48 -2.48 -20.96 -4.78
CA ASN A 48 -3.89 -20.77 -5.06
C ASN A 48 -4.21 -19.38 -5.68
N PHE A 49 -3.21 -18.51 -5.84
CA PHE A 49 -3.33 -17.36 -6.74
C PHE A 49 -3.55 -17.82 -8.19
N TRP A 50 -2.86 -18.88 -8.60
CA TRP A 50 -2.81 -19.34 -9.98
C TRP A 50 -3.70 -20.55 -10.25
N VAL A 51 -3.89 -21.40 -9.24
CA VAL A 51 -4.70 -22.61 -9.33
C VAL A 51 -5.89 -22.52 -8.40
N GLY A 52 -7.06 -22.99 -8.83
CA GLY A 52 -8.27 -23.09 -8.02
C GLY A 52 -8.93 -24.46 -8.18
N PRO A 53 -9.97 -24.75 -7.39
CA PRO A 53 -10.72 -25.99 -7.53
C PRO A 53 -11.38 -26.08 -8.92
N GLY A 54 -11.38 -27.29 -9.49
CA GLY A 54 -11.94 -27.57 -10.82
C GLY A 54 -10.99 -27.17 -11.95
N ASP A 55 -11.53 -26.51 -12.96
CA ASP A 55 -10.85 -26.02 -14.17
C ASP A 55 -10.27 -24.60 -14.01
N GLN A 56 -10.29 -24.03 -12.79
CA GLN A 56 -9.84 -22.65 -12.55
C GLN A 56 -8.33 -22.52 -12.48
N VAL A 57 -7.69 -22.58 -13.64
CA VAL A 57 -6.26 -22.26 -13.81
C VAL A 57 -6.16 -20.89 -14.47
N TRP A 58 -5.22 -20.06 -14.00
CA TRP A 58 -4.93 -18.79 -14.64
C TRP A 58 -4.51 -19.02 -16.11
N PRO A 59 -5.00 -18.24 -17.10
CA PRO A 59 -5.80 -17.01 -16.98
C PRO A 59 -7.32 -17.19 -16.94
N ASP A 60 -7.84 -18.41 -17.03
CA ASP A 60 -9.28 -18.72 -17.17
C ASP A 60 -10.08 -18.64 -15.83
N GLN A 61 -9.52 -17.98 -14.81
CA GLN A 61 -10.13 -17.87 -13.48
C GLN A 61 -11.29 -16.87 -13.43
N LYS A 62 -12.34 -17.23 -12.69
CA LYS A 62 -13.50 -16.34 -12.44
C LYS A 62 -13.22 -15.40 -11.28
N ILE A 63 -13.40 -14.09 -11.49
CA ILE A 63 -13.36 -13.08 -10.42
C ILE A 63 -14.70 -13.07 -9.67
N LYS A 64 -14.67 -13.47 -8.40
CA LYS A 64 -15.84 -13.44 -7.48
C LYS A 64 -16.36 -12.00 -7.31
N LEU A 65 -17.67 -11.85 -7.12
CA LEU A 65 -18.31 -10.52 -7.00
C LEU A 65 -17.71 -9.67 -5.87
N LYS A 66 -17.47 -10.27 -4.70
CA LYS A 66 -16.83 -9.60 -3.56
C LYS A 66 -15.44 -9.02 -3.88
N LEU A 67 -14.68 -9.71 -4.74
CA LEU A 67 -13.36 -9.28 -5.19
C LEU A 67 -13.46 -8.14 -6.20
N ARG A 68 -14.49 -8.13 -7.05
CA ARG A 68 -14.79 -6.98 -7.92
C ARG A 68 -15.13 -5.75 -7.10
N GLY A 69 -15.94 -5.90 -6.05
CA GLY A 69 -16.29 -4.83 -5.13
C GLY A 69 -15.05 -4.20 -4.47
N LEU A 70 -14.14 -5.04 -3.93
CA LEU A 70 -12.86 -4.58 -3.40
C LEU A 70 -12.05 -3.80 -4.44
N TYR A 71 -11.94 -4.31 -5.67
CA TYR A 71 -11.22 -3.63 -6.74
C TYR A 71 -11.82 -2.28 -7.12
N MET A 72 -13.14 -2.17 -7.21
CA MET A 72 -13.80 -0.90 -7.51
C MET A 72 -13.60 0.12 -6.39
N TYR A 73 -13.70 -0.32 -5.14
CA TYR A 73 -13.48 0.50 -3.95
C TYR A 73 -12.06 1.10 -3.95
N VAL A 74 -11.06 0.25 -4.14
CA VAL A 74 -9.66 0.67 -4.11
C VAL A 74 -9.29 1.47 -5.36
N ALA A 75 -9.77 1.10 -6.55
CA ALA A 75 -9.54 1.87 -7.77
C ALA A 75 -10.08 3.31 -7.65
N GLY A 76 -11.28 3.46 -7.07
CA GLY A 76 -11.89 4.77 -6.82
C GLY A 76 -11.02 5.64 -5.91
N PHE A 77 -10.50 5.06 -4.82
CA PHE A 77 -9.62 5.80 -3.92
C PHE A 77 -8.28 6.17 -4.54
N TYR A 78 -7.62 5.26 -5.26
CA TYR A 78 -6.32 5.59 -5.86
C TYR A 78 -6.45 6.63 -6.98
N ALA A 79 -7.55 6.60 -7.75
CA ALA A 79 -7.87 7.67 -8.69
C ALA A 79 -8.12 9.02 -7.98
N TYR A 80 -8.92 9.01 -6.90
CA TYR A 80 -9.11 10.19 -6.04
C TYR A 80 -7.78 10.69 -5.47
N SER A 81 -6.90 9.81 -5.02
CA SER A 81 -5.64 10.16 -4.38
C SER A 81 -4.65 10.80 -5.34
N ILE A 82 -4.64 10.43 -6.63
CA ILE A 82 -3.88 11.15 -7.66
C ILE A 82 -4.39 12.60 -7.76
N PHE A 83 -5.71 12.79 -7.87
CA PHE A 83 -6.31 14.12 -7.93
C PHE A 83 -6.02 14.93 -6.65
N ALA A 84 -6.17 14.31 -5.48
CA ALA A 84 -5.89 14.92 -4.19
C ALA A 84 -4.41 15.34 -4.09
N LEU A 85 -3.47 14.50 -4.51
CA LEU A 85 -2.04 14.83 -4.51
C LEU A 85 -1.72 16.04 -5.38
N VAL A 86 -2.35 16.17 -6.56
CA VAL A 86 -2.09 17.29 -7.47
C VAL A 86 -2.68 18.60 -6.94
N PHE A 87 -3.89 18.57 -6.38
CA PHE A 87 -4.68 19.79 -6.13
C PHE A 87 -4.90 20.13 -4.65
N TRP A 88 -4.96 19.14 -3.76
CA TRP A 88 -5.46 19.32 -2.39
C TRP A 88 -4.44 19.04 -1.29
N GLU A 89 -3.63 18.00 -1.45
CA GLU A 89 -2.74 17.52 -0.41
C GLU A 89 -1.54 18.44 -0.24
N THR A 90 -1.10 18.59 1.02
CA THR A 90 0.09 19.37 1.33
C THR A 90 1.33 18.75 0.66
N ARG A 91 1.93 19.48 -0.29
CA ARG A 91 3.13 19.04 -1.03
C ARG A 91 4.32 18.81 -0.10
N ARG A 92 4.93 17.64 -0.21
CA ARG A 92 6.13 17.22 0.55
C ARG A 92 7.30 16.98 -0.40
N SER A 93 8.51 16.89 0.16
CA SER A 93 9.74 16.65 -0.61
C SER A 93 9.74 15.33 -1.40
N ASP A 94 8.97 14.33 -0.96
CA ASP A 94 8.79 13.04 -1.65
C ASP A 94 7.61 13.01 -2.63
N PHE A 95 7.06 14.17 -3.02
CA PHE A 95 5.89 14.26 -3.90
C PHE A 95 6.03 13.45 -5.19
N GLY A 96 7.17 13.56 -5.90
CA GLY A 96 7.37 12.84 -7.16
C GLY A 96 7.38 11.32 -6.99
N VAL A 97 7.97 10.85 -5.90
CA VAL A 97 8.02 9.42 -5.54
C VAL A 97 6.62 8.92 -5.18
N SER A 98 5.87 9.70 -4.38
CA SER A 98 4.48 9.38 -4.02
C SER A 98 3.57 9.36 -5.25
N MET A 99 3.68 10.34 -6.15
CA MET A 99 2.90 10.37 -7.39
C MET A 99 3.21 9.16 -8.28
N GLY A 100 4.49 8.85 -8.47
CA GLY A 100 4.93 7.67 -9.23
C GLY A 100 4.36 6.37 -8.67
N HIS A 101 4.33 6.23 -7.34
CA HIS A 101 3.68 5.11 -6.67
C HIS A 101 2.18 5.03 -6.98
N HIS A 102 1.44 6.12 -6.84
CA HIS A 102 0.00 6.11 -7.07
C HIS A 102 -0.33 5.75 -8.53
N VAL A 103 0.43 6.28 -9.49
CA VAL A 103 0.29 5.93 -10.91
C VAL A 103 0.60 4.44 -11.12
N ALA A 104 1.70 3.93 -10.56
CA ALA A 104 2.06 2.51 -10.65
C ALA A 104 0.97 1.61 -10.04
N THR A 105 0.40 1.99 -8.90
CA THR A 105 -0.67 1.23 -8.23
C THR A 105 -1.96 1.24 -9.04
N VAL A 106 -2.37 2.37 -9.64
CA VAL A 106 -3.54 2.40 -10.54
C VAL A 106 -3.32 1.49 -11.74
N ILE A 107 -2.15 1.54 -12.37
CA ILE A 107 -1.81 0.65 -13.48
C ILE A 107 -1.86 -0.82 -13.02
N LEU A 108 -1.29 -1.15 -11.86
CA LEU A 108 -1.33 -2.50 -11.29
C LEU A 108 -2.77 -2.97 -11.02
N ILE A 109 -3.65 -2.12 -10.48
CA ILE A 109 -5.06 -2.45 -10.23
C ILE A 109 -5.78 -2.76 -11.56
N VAL A 110 -5.60 -1.91 -12.57
CA VAL A 110 -6.24 -2.08 -13.88
C VAL A 110 -5.73 -3.33 -14.59
N LEU A 111 -4.40 -3.50 -14.69
CA LEU A 111 -3.79 -4.67 -15.31
C LEU A 111 -4.14 -5.95 -14.55
N SER A 112 -4.16 -5.91 -13.22
CA SER A 112 -4.55 -7.06 -12.40
C SER A 112 -6.00 -7.47 -12.66
N TYR A 113 -6.90 -6.50 -12.87
CA TYR A 113 -8.29 -6.78 -13.20
C TYR A 113 -8.45 -7.40 -14.59
N ILE A 114 -7.78 -6.83 -15.61
CA ILE A 114 -7.82 -7.29 -17.01
C ILE A 114 -7.22 -8.69 -17.12
N PHE A 115 -6.05 -8.91 -16.52
CA PHE A 115 -5.30 -10.17 -16.60
C PHE A 115 -5.68 -11.19 -15.53
N ARG A 116 -6.81 -11.01 -14.84
CA ARG A 116 -7.32 -11.97 -13.83
C ARG A 116 -6.36 -12.23 -12.65
N PHE A 117 -5.43 -11.33 -12.35
CA PHE A 117 -4.57 -11.38 -11.16
C PHE A 117 -5.29 -10.93 -9.87
N ALA A 118 -6.61 -10.93 -9.88
CA ALA A 118 -7.43 -10.39 -8.80
C ALA A 118 -7.13 -11.04 -7.43
N ARG A 119 -6.84 -12.35 -7.42
CA ARG A 119 -6.49 -13.10 -6.20
C ARG A 119 -5.21 -12.59 -5.56
N VAL A 120 -4.09 -12.58 -6.30
CA VAL A 120 -2.82 -12.04 -5.80
C VAL A 120 -2.92 -10.56 -5.46
N GLY A 121 -3.58 -9.77 -6.31
CA GLY A 121 -3.71 -8.34 -6.06
C GLY A 121 -4.54 -8.04 -4.81
N SER A 122 -5.52 -8.86 -4.42
CA SER A 122 -6.23 -8.67 -3.15
C SER A 122 -5.34 -8.83 -1.91
N VAL A 123 -4.38 -9.77 -1.96
CA VAL A 123 -3.38 -9.93 -0.90
C VAL A 123 -2.39 -8.77 -0.92
N VAL A 124 -1.95 -8.32 -2.10
CA VAL A 124 -1.14 -7.09 -2.24
C VAL A 124 -1.82 -5.91 -1.57
N LEU A 125 -3.10 -5.67 -1.86
CA LEU A 125 -3.85 -4.55 -1.28
C LEU A 125 -3.90 -4.61 0.26
N ALA A 126 -4.24 -5.77 0.84
CA ALA A 126 -4.27 -5.95 2.29
C ALA A 126 -2.92 -5.70 2.96
N ILE A 127 -1.82 -6.24 2.40
CA ILE A 127 -0.47 -6.05 2.96
C ILE A 127 -0.09 -4.56 3.00
N HIS A 128 -0.45 -3.80 1.97
CA HIS A 128 -0.03 -2.41 1.85
C HIS A 128 -0.86 -1.51 2.76
N ASP A 129 -2.19 -1.59 2.69
CA ASP A 129 -3.08 -0.67 3.39
C ASP A 129 -3.03 -0.86 4.93
N ALA A 130 -2.78 -2.08 5.42
CA ALA A 130 -2.68 -2.39 6.85
C ALA A 130 -1.69 -1.49 7.62
N SER A 131 -0.48 -1.28 7.08
CA SER A 131 0.54 -0.48 7.77
C SER A 131 0.19 1.02 7.78
N ASP A 132 -0.55 1.50 6.77
CA ASP A 132 -0.87 2.92 6.62
C ASP A 132 -1.93 3.39 7.63
N VAL A 133 -2.74 2.47 8.17
CA VAL A 133 -3.62 2.75 9.31
C VAL A 133 -2.81 3.28 10.50
N PHE A 134 -1.71 2.61 10.87
CA PHE A 134 -0.86 3.03 11.98
C PHE A 134 -0.14 4.34 11.70
N LEU A 135 0.26 4.57 10.43
CA LEU A 135 0.87 5.83 10.00
C LEU A 135 -0.07 7.02 10.23
N GLU A 136 -1.32 6.91 9.78
CA GLU A 136 -2.28 8.00 9.88
C GLU A 136 -2.71 8.24 11.35
N ILE A 137 -2.84 7.19 12.16
CA ILE A 137 -3.04 7.31 13.61
C ILE A 137 -1.86 8.06 14.26
N GLY A 138 -0.62 7.72 13.90
CA GLY A 138 0.58 8.40 14.41
C GLY A 138 0.60 9.89 14.04
N LYS A 139 0.30 10.22 12.78
CA LYS A 139 0.21 11.62 12.32
C LYS A 139 -0.87 12.41 13.07
N MET A 140 -2.09 11.86 13.17
CA MET A 140 -3.18 12.47 13.92
C MET A 140 -2.79 12.74 15.37
N SER A 141 -2.18 11.75 16.02
CA SER A 141 -1.72 11.86 17.41
C SER A 141 -0.67 12.96 17.58
N LYS A 142 0.28 13.07 16.64
CA LYS A 142 1.30 14.12 16.66
C LYS A 142 0.69 15.51 16.48
N TYR A 143 -0.28 15.68 15.57
CA TYR A 143 -0.93 16.98 15.36
C TYR A 143 -1.84 17.40 16.52
N SER A 144 -2.40 16.44 17.26
CA SER A 144 -3.18 16.69 18.48
C SER A 144 -2.31 16.90 19.73
N GLY A 145 -0.99 16.78 19.63
CA GLY A 145 -0.06 16.93 20.76
C GLY A 145 0.05 15.69 21.66
N ALA A 146 -0.57 14.56 21.30
CA ALA A 146 -0.49 13.31 22.04
C ALA A 146 0.82 12.55 21.73
N GLU A 147 1.94 13.07 22.22
CA GLU A 147 3.28 12.59 21.84
C GLU A 147 3.52 11.11 22.14
N THR A 148 3.07 10.61 23.29
CA THR A 148 3.23 9.19 23.67
C THR A 148 2.51 8.27 22.69
N LEU A 149 1.27 8.60 22.32
CA LEU A 149 0.49 7.83 21.35
C LEU A 149 1.11 7.91 19.95
N ALA A 150 1.61 9.08 19.56
CA ALA A 150 2.32 9.26 18.29
C ALA A 150 3.58 8.38 18.20
N SER A 151 4.38 8.36 19.27
CA SER A 151 5.59 7.54 19.36
C SER A 151 5.27 6.05 19.33
N PHE A 152 4.24 5.61 20.05
CA PHE A 152 3.81 4.21 20.05
C PHE A 152 3.27 3.77 18.67
N ALA A 153 2.38 4.56 18.07
CA ALA A 153 1.84 4.30 16.74
C ALA A 153 2.95 4.28 15.67
N PHE A 154 3.95 5.15 15.78
CA PHE A 154 5.10 5.14 14.87
C PHE A 154 5.94 3.86 14.98
N VAL A 155 6.16 3.33 16.19
CA VAL A 155 6.88 2.05 16.37
C VAL A 155 6.09 0.90 15.74
N ILE A 156 4.77 0.82 15.96
CA ILE A 156 3.93 -0.21 15.34
C ILE A 156 3.92 -0.07 13.81
N PHE A 157 3.83 1.16 13.30
CA PHE A 157 3.93 1.44 11.88
C PHE A 157 5.25 0.92 11.28
N VAL A 158 6.38 1.19 11.93
CA VAL A 158 7.69 0.71 11.49
C VAL A 158 7.77 -0.82 11.51
N LEU A 159 7.30 -1.47 12.57
CA LEU A 159 7.29 -2.93 12.67
C LEU A 159 6.41 -3.57 11.60
N SER A 160 5.18 -3.07 11.43
CA SER A 160 4.26 -3.55 10.40
C SER A 160 4.81 -3.34 8.99
N TRP A 161 5.48 -2.22 8.72
CA TRP A 161 6.13 -1.97 7.43
C TRP A 161 7.18 -3.03 7.09
N ILE A 162 8.05 -3.37 8.05
CA ILE A 162 9.09 -4.39 7.83
C ILE A 162 8.44 -5.74 7.56
N LEU A 163 7.53 -6.17 8.44
CA LEU A 163 6.89 -7.49 8.34
C LEU A 163 6.09 -7.64 7.05
N LEU A 164 5.29 -6.65 6.70
CA LEU A 164 4.35 -6.73 5.58
C LEU A 164 5.03 -6.40 4.24
N ARG A 165 5.72 -5.26 4.14
CA ARG A 165 6.23 -4.74 2.86
C ARG A 165 7.66 -5.18 2.53
N LEU A 166 8.50 -5.48 3.51
CA LEU A 166 9.90 -5.90 3.29
C LEU A 166 10.15 -7.39 3.48
N ILE A 167 9.24 -8.11 4.15
CA ILE A 167 9.35 -9.56 4.35
C ILE A 167 8.22 -10.27 3.59
N TYR A 168 6.96 -10.10 4.00
CA TYR A 168 5.87 -10.88 3.42
C TYR A 168 5.69 -10.62 1.91
N TYR A 169 5.71 -9.36 1.49
CA TYR A 169 5.58 -8.98 0.09
C TYR A 169 6.65 -9.61 -0.83
N PRO A 170 7.97 -9.43 -0.61
CA PRO A 170 8.96 -10.00 -1.52
C PRO A 170 9.05 -11.54 -1.45
N PHE A 171 8.99 -12.13 -0.26
CA PHE A 171 9.25 -13.57 -0.12
C PHE A 171 8.05 -14.46 -0.48
N TRP A 172 6.81 -13.96 -0.39
CA TRP A 172 5.61 -14.72 -0.74
C TRP A 172 4.96 -14.21 -2.03
N VAL A 173 4.68 -12.90 -2.11
CA VAL A 173 3.96 -12.35 -3.28
C VAL A 173 4.86 -12.31 -4.50
N LEU A 174 6.02 -11.64 -4.43
CA LEU A 174 6.92 -11.55 -5.61
C LEU A 174 7.46 -12.91 -6.01
N TRP A 175 7.74 -13.78 -5.03
CA TRP A 175 8.09 -15.18 -5.31
C TRP A 175 7.01 -15.88 -6.13
N SER A 176 5.75 -15.76 -5.71
CA SER A 176 4.63 -16.39 -6.40
C SER A 176 4.41 -15.82 -7.81
N THR A 177 4.45 -14.50 -7.96
CA THR A 177 4.26 -13.84 -9.27
C THR A 177 5.44 -14.00 -10.21
N SER A 178 6.64 -14.30 -9.70
CA SER A 178 7.83 -14.52 -10.54
C SER A 178 8.07 -15.99 -10.85
N TYR A 179 7.83 -16.89 -9.90
CA TYR A 179 8.18 -18.29 -10.02
C TYR A 179 6.95 -19.20 -10.17
N GLU A 180 5.98 -19.11 -9.26
CA GLU A 180 4.84 -20.05 -9.26
C GLU A 180 3.96 -19.88 -10.50
N VAL A 181 3.76 -18.65 -10.98
CA VAL A 181 2.98 -18.40 -12.19
C VAL A 181 3.59 -19.07 -13.43
N LEU A 182 4.93 -19.11 -13.54
CA LEU A 182 5.62 -19.71 -14.68
C LEU A 182 5.47 -21.24 -14.72
N LEU A 183 5.27 -21.86 -13.56
CA LEU A 183 5.00 -23.29 -13.44
C LEU A 183 3.57 -23.65 -13.86
N THR A 184 2.66 -22.69 -13.77
CA THR A 184 1.24 -22.88 -14.10
C THR A 184 0.86 -22.41 -15.50
N LEU A 185 1.70 -21.58 -16.11
CA LEU A 185 1.45 -21.01 -17.43
C LEU A 185 1.69 -22.07 -18.52
N ASP A 186 0.62 -22.47 -19.21
CA ASP A 186 0.73 -23.18 -20.47
C ASP A 186 1.17 -22.21 -21.57
N LYS A 187 2.48 -22.22 -21.85
CA LYS A 187 3.12 -21.32 -22.84
C LYS A 187 2.67 -21.59 -24.27
N GLU A 188 2.13 -22.78 -24.55
CA GLU A 188 1.67 -23.15 -25.89
C GLU A 188 0.30 -22.54 -26.20
N LYS A 189 -0.57 -22.42 -25.18
CA LYS A 189 -1.92 -21.85 -25.32
C LYS A 189 -1.94 -20.32 -25.42
N HIS A 190 -0.95 -19.63 -24.85
CA HIS A 190 -0.87 -18.16 -24.80
C HIS A 190 0.55 -17.62 -25.13
N PRO A 191 1.02 -17.76 -26.38
CA PRO A 191 2.42 -17.54 -26.74
C PRO A 191 2.88 -16.07 -26.70
N VAL A 192 1.99 -15.09 -26.89
CA VAL A 192 2.36 -13.66 -27.01
C VAL A 192 1.86 -12.84 -25.82
N ASP A 193 0.59 -12.96 -25.44
CA ASP A 193 0.01 -12.15 -24.37
C ASP A 193 0.54 -12.52 -22.99
N GLY A 194 0.75 -13.82 -22.72
CA GLY A 194 1.20 -14.32 -21.42
C GLY A 194 2.54 -13.70 -20.96
N PRO A 195 3.62 -13.79 -21.76
CA PRO A 195 4.93 -13.24 -21.39
C PRO A 195 4.92 -11.72 -21.18
N ILE A 196 4.25 -10.95 -22.05
CA ILE A 196 4.20 -9.48 -21.94
C ILE A 196 3.49 -9.07 -20.64
N CYS A 197 2.36 -9.70 -20.34
CA CYS A 197 1.61 -9.45 -19.10
C CYS A 197 2.45 -9.80 -17.86
N TYR A 198 3.15 -10.93 -17.90
CA TYR A 198 4.04 -11.37 -16.83
C TYR A 198 5.17 -10.36 -16.56
N TYR A 199 5.90 -9.94 -17.60
CA TYR A 199 7.03 -9.04 -17.43
C TYR A 199 6.59 -7.64 -16.99
N LEU A 200 5.52 -7.10 -17.59
CA LEU A 200 4.99 -5.79 -17.22
C LEU A 200 4.51 -5.77 -15.77
N PHE A 201 3.71 -6.76 -15.37
CA PHE A 201 3.15 -6.83 -14.02
C PHE A 201 4.25 -7.02 -12.96
N ASN A 202 5.18 -7.95 -13.16
CA ASN A 202 6.29 -8.14 -12.23
C ASN A 202 7.20 -6.92 -12.16
N THR A 203 7.51 -6.27 -13.28
CA THR A 203 8.33 -5.05 -13.27
C THR A 203 7.70 -3.97 -12.38
N LEU A 204 6.38 -3.75 -12.50
CA LEU A 204 5.66 -2.79 -11.65
C LEU A 204 5.69 -3.20 -10.17
N LEU A 205 5.54 -4.48 -9.84
CA LEU A 205 5.64 -4.97 -8.47
C LEU A 205 7.07 -4.82 -7.88
N PHE A 206 8.11 -5.08 -8.68
CA PHE A 206 9.49 -4.82 -8.27
C PHE A 206 9.76 -3.31 -8.10
N CYS A 207 9.20 -2.46 -8.97
CA CYS A 207 9.24 -1.01 -8.79
C CYS A 207 8.61 -0.61 -7.45
N LEU A 208 7.46 -1.18 -7.07
CA LEU A 208 6.88 -0.96 -5.74
C LEU A 208 7.83 -1.36 -4.61
N LEU A 209 8.49 -2.51 -4.70
CA LEU A 209 9.48 -2.92 -3.69
C LEU A 209 10.63 -1.91 -3.55
N VAL A 210 11.15 -1.38 -4.66
CA VAL A 210 12.20 -0.35 -4.63
C VAL A 210 11.70 0.90 -3.89
N LEU A 211 10.46 1.32 -4.15
CA LEU A 211 9.85 2.44 -3.42
C LEU A 211 9.69 2.12 -1.92
N HIS A 212 9.32 0.89 -1.56
CA HIS A 212 9.24 0.48 -0.16
C HIS A 212 10.58 0.55 0.56
N ILE A 213 11.66 0.16 -0.12
CA ILE A 213 13.02 0.28 0.41
C ILE A 213 13.41 1.75 0.56
N TYR A 214 13.06 2.62 -0.40
CA TYR A 214 13.28 4.05 -0.29
C TYR A 214 12.62 4.65 0.96
N TRP A 215 11.32 4.39 1.18
CA TRP A 215 10.63 4.88 2.37
C TRP A 215 11.15 4.25 3.65
N TRP A 216 11.54 2.97 3.62
CA TRP A 216 12.21 2.31 4.74
C TRP A 216 13.44 3.07 5.20
N VAL A 217 14.30 3.52 4.29
CA VAL A 217 15.47 4.34 4.63
C VAL A 217 15.06 5.64 5.34
N LEU A 218 13.98 6.30 4.91
CA LEU A 218 13.47 7.50 5.57
C LEU A 218 12.92 7.22 6.97
N MET A 219 12.14 6.16 7.13
CA MET A 219 11.61 5.74 8.43
C MET A 219 12.71 5.33 9.39
N TYR A 220 13.72 4.59 8.92
CA TYR A 220 14.87 4.20 9.71
C TYR A 220 15.62 5.44 10.23
N ARG A 221 15.84 6.45 9.37
CA ARG A 221 16.43 7.73 9.80
C ARG A 221 15.60 8.43 10.88
N MET A 222 14.27 8.40 10.76
CA MET A 222 13.36 8.95 11.78
C MET A 222 13.42 8.15 13.09
N LEU A 223 13.47 6.82 13.01
CA LEU A 223 13.57 5.93 14.16
C LEU A 223 14.86 6.15 14.95
N VAL A 224 16.00 6.26 14.26
CA VAL A 224 17.30 6.57 14.89
C VAL A 224 17.24 7.90 15.64
N LYS A 225 16.65 8.95 15.03
CA LYS A 225 16.46 10.24 15.68
C LYS A 225 15.55 10.15 16.92
N GLN A 226 14.47 9.38 16.85
CA GLN A 226 13.57 9.17 17.98
C GLN A 226 14.27 8.47 19.14
N ILE A 227 15.11 7.46 18.86
CA ILE A 227 15.91 6.76 19.89
C ILE A 227 16.91 7.74 20.53
N GLN A 228 17.62 8.52 19.73
CA GLN A 228 18.54 9.56 20.21
C GLN A 228 17.83 10.62 21.07
N ALA A 229 16.59 10.95 20.75
CA ALA A 229 15.76 11.91 21.47
C ALA A 229 14.99 11.31 22.68
N ARG A 230 15.40 10.13 23.18
CA ARG A 230 14.76 9.40 24.30
C ARG A 230 13.25 9.17 24.09
N GLY A 231 12.85 8.81 22.87
CA GLY A 231 11.48 8.43 22.53
C GLY A 231 10.58 9.58 22.06
N LYS A 232 11.07 10.82 22.04
CA LYS A 232 10.33 11.95 21.44
C LYS A 232 10.37 11.88 19.92
N LEU A 233 9.19 11.87 19.29
CA LEU A 233 9.06 11.86 17.84
C LEU A 233 9.54 13.20 17.26
N SER A 234 10.66 13.18 16.52
CA SER A 234 11.18 14.35 15.81
C SER A 234 10.31 14.74 14.62
N GLU A 235 10.51 15.93 14.05
CA GLU A 235 9.80 16.32 12.84
C GLU A 235 10.03 15.32 11.69
N ASP A 236 8.98 15.11 10.88
CA ASP A 236 9.02 14.25 9.70
C ASP A 236 10.07 14.80 8.73
N VAL A 237 11.06 13.97 8.39
CA VAL A 237 12.19 14.34 7.52
C VAL A 237 11.75 14.80 6.13
N ARG A 238 10.51 14.47 5.73
CA ARG A 238 9.92 14.86 4.46
C ARG A 238 9.20 16.20 4.50
N SER A 239 8.89 16.70 5.71
CA SER A 239 8.19 17.97 5.95
C SER A 239 9.12 19.18 5.85
N GLY A 240 10.16 19.11 5.01
CA GLY A 240 11.25 20.10 4.96
C GLY A 240 10.81 21.56 4.84
N LYS A 241 11.60 22.40 5.54
CA LYS A 241 11.79 23.86 5.51
C LYS A 241 11.12 24.64 4.38
#